data_AF-A0A931PQX6-F1
#
_entry.id   AF-A0A931PQX6-F1
#
_cell.length_a   1.000
_cell.length_b   1.000
_cell.length_c   1.000
_cell.angle_alpha   90.00
_cell.angle_beta   90.00
_cell.angle_gamma   90.00
#
_symmetry.space_group_name_H-M   'P 1'
#
loop_
_entity.id
_entity.type
_entity.pdbx_description
1 polymer ?
#
loop_
_entity_poly.entity_id
_entity_poly.type
_entity_poly.pdbx_seq_one_letter_code
_entity_poly.pdbx_strand_id
1 'polypeptide(L)'
;MHITVLVWDERNVAHIARHGVRAAEAAEAEEVCRRESKVVLRASKERYIVLGITQAGRYLAVILTFPIRGRARVVTARDMTAKERHYYRRLRRN
;
A
#
# COMPACT_ATOMS: atom_id res chain seq x y z
N MET A 1 9.82 -9.17 -5.53
CA MET A 1 8.42 -9.59 -5.33
C MET A 1 7.56 -8.82 -6.32
N HIS A 2 6.99 -9.49 -7.32
CA HIS A 2 6.15 -8.85 -8.33
C HIS A 2 4.68 -8.97 -7.93
N ILE A 3 4.00 -7.84 -7.78
CA ILE A 3 2.54 -7.80 -7.61
C ILE A 3 1.96 -7.91 -9.00
N THR A 4 1.43 -9.08 -9.36
CA THR A 4 0.91 -9.32 -10.71
C THR A 4 -0.53 -8.81 -10.85
N VAL A 5 -1.33 -8.90 -9.78
CA VAL A 5 -2.72 -8.44 -9.75
C VAL A 5 -3.08 -7.92 -8.35
N LEU A 6 -3.62 -6.70 -8.29
CA LEU A 6 -4.33 -6.17 -7.12
C LEU A 6 -5.80 -6.57 -7.24
N VAL A 7 -6.29 -7.38 -6.30
CA VAL A 7 -7.68 -7.84 -6.31
C VAL A 7 -8.50 -6.94 -5.39
N TRP A 8 -9.46 -6.24 -5.98
CA TRP A 8 -10.48 -5.45 -5.30
C TRP A 8 -11.81 -6.23 -5.40
N ASP A 9 -12.27 -6.86 -4.31
CA ASP A 9 -13.57 -7.53 -4.27
C ASP A 9 -14.65 -6.61 -3.68
N GLU A 10 -15.94 -6.92 -3.89
CA GLU A 10 -17.07 -6.11 -3.35
C GLU A 10 -17.06 -6.03 -1.81
N ARG A 11 -16.45 -7.02 -1.14
CA ARG A 11 -16.20 -6.98 0.31
C ARG A 11 -15.23 -5.87 0.70
N ASN A 12 -14.27 -5.53 -0.17
CA ASN A 12 -13.39 -4.37 0.03
C ASN A 12 -14.17 -3.06 -0.06
N VAL A 13 -15.19 -2.92 -0.91
CA VAL A 13 -15.97 -1.66 -1.02
C VAL A 13 -16.74 -1.38 0.29
N ALA A 14 -17.30 -2.41 0.91
CA ALA A 14 -17.94 -2.30 2.22
C ALA A 14 -16.93 -2.06 3.37
N HIS A 15 -15.72 -2.62 3.27
CA HIS A 15 -14.63 -2.36 4.22
C HIS A 15 -14.05 -0.93 4.06
N ILE A 16 -13.95 -0.43 2.83
CA ILE A 16 -13.59 0.92 2.39
C ILE A 16 -14.56 1.95 2.99
N ALA A 17 -15.86 1.69 2.87
CA ALA A 17 -16.91 2.53 3.47
C ALA A 17 -16.84 2.58 5.00
N ARG A 18 -16.38 1.50 5.66
CA ARG A 18 -16.35 1.37 7.13
C ARG A 18 -15.02 1.81 7.77
N HIS A 19 -13.92 1.79 7.02
CA HIS A 19 -12.58 2.17 7.50
C HIS A 19 -12.05 3.48 6.92
N GLY A 20 -12.89 4.24 6.21
CA GLY A 20 -12.55 5.58 5.70
C GLY A 20 -11.62 5.58 4.51
N VAL A 21 -11.33 4.41 3.93
CA VAL A 21 -10.49 4.31 2.73
C VAL A 21 -11.33 4.74 1.55
N ARG A 22 -11.29 6.01 1.16
CA ARG A 22 -12.10 6.50 0.03
C ARG A 22 -11.67 5.81 -1.27
N ALA A 23 -12.55 5.74 -2.28
CA ALA A 23 -12.20 5.22 -3.61
C ALA A 23 -10.94 5.89 -4.21
N ALA A 24 -10.69 7.16 -3.87
CA ALA A 24 -9.45 7.86 -4.20
C ALA A 24 -8.20 7.22 -3.58
N GLU A 25 -8.28 6.72 -2.34
CA GLU A 25 -7.16 6.05 -1.67
C GLU A 25 -6.86 4.69 -2.30
N ALA A 26 -7.85 4.02 -2.92
CA ALA A 26 -7.61 2.80 -3.68
C ALA A 26 -6.77 3.05 -4.93
N ALA A 27 -7.09 4.11 -5.68
CA ALA A 27 -6.30 4.52 -6.84
C ALA A 27 -4.89 4.96 -6.46
N GLU A 28 -4.74 5.76 -5.39
CA GLU A 28 -3.42 6.16 -4.88
C GLU A 28 -2.61 4.98 -4.33
N ALA A 29 -3.26 4.00 -3.71
CA ALA A 29 -2.61 2.78 -3.23
C ALA A 29 -2.07 1.94 -4.38
N GLU A 30 -2.85 1.79 -5.45
CA GLU A 30 -2.40 1.13 -6.67
C GLU A 30 -1.24 1.89 -7.33
N GLU A 31 -1.32 3.22 -7.39
CA GLU A 31 -0.26 4.08 -7.89
C GLU A 31 1.06 3.83 -7.13
N VAL A 32 1.02 3.88 -5.80
CA VAL A 32 2.17 3.61 -4.93
C VAL A 32 2.71 2.20 -5.11
N CYS A 33 1.85 1.19 -5.28
CA CYS A 33 2.27 -0.19 -5.51
C CYS A 33 2.95 -0.39 -6.87
N ARG A 34 2.60 0.39 -7.89
CA ARG A 34 3.21 0.29 -9.23
C ARG A 34 4.51 1.06 -9.35
N ARG A 35 4.68 2.15 -8.62
CA ARG A 35 5.90 2.99 -8.67
C ARG A 35 7.18 2.21 -8.33
N GLU A 36 8.26 2.55 -9.02
CA GLU A 36 9.60 2.00 -8.75
C GLU A 36 10.19 2.54 -7.45
N SER A 37 9.79 3.75 -7.05
CA SER A 37 10.27 4.38 -5.82
C SER A 37 9.74 3.75 -4.54
N LYS A 38 8.88 2.72 -4.65
CA LYS A 38 8.28 2.08 -3.48
C LYS A 38 9.32 1.33 -2.66
N VAL A 39 9.09 1.28 -1.35
CA VAL A 39 9.80 0.41 -0.41
C VAL A 39 8.81 -0.64 0.07
N VAL A 40 9.18 -1.91 -0.04
CA VAL A 40 8.33 -3.04 0.39
C VAL A 40 8.91 -3.66 1.65
N LEU A 41 8.14 -3.67 2.72
CA LEU A 41 8.48 -4.26 4.00
C LEU A 41 7.59 -5.46 4.26
N ARG A 42 8.17 -6.54 4.78
CA ARG A 42 7.40 -7.69 5.24
C ARG A 42 7.02 -7.47 6.71
N ALA A 43 5.73 -7.34 6.99
CA ALA A 43 5.23 -7.16 8.36
C ALA A 43 4.96 -8.51 9.05
N SER A 44 4.49 -9.51 8.30
CA SER A 44 4.29 -10.87 8.82
C SER A 44 4.36 -11.92 7.70
N LYS A 45 4.03 -13.18 7.99
CA LYS A 45 3.99 -14.26 7.00
C LYS A 45 3.09 -13.90 5.80
N GLU A 46 1.99 -13.19 6.05
CA GLU A 46 0.94 -12.91 5.07
C GLU A 46 0.66 -11.41 4.86
N ARG A 47 1.34 -10.53 5.59
CA ARG A 47 1.15 -9.07 5.48
C ARG A 47 2.42 -8.36 5.05
N TYR A 48 2.25 -7.39 4.16
CA TYR A 48 3.30 -6.53 3.63
C TYR A 48 2.88 -5.08 3.75
N ILE A 49 3.85 -4.19 3.92
CA ILE A 49 3.67 -2.75 3.92
C ILE A 49 4.43 -2.20 2.73
N VAL A 50 3.74 -1.51 1.85
CA VAL A 50 4.31 -0.79 0.73
C VAL A 50 4.32 0.70 1.07
N LEU A 51 5.50 1.27 1.18
CA LEU A 51 5.72 2.67 1.42
C LEU A 51 6.03 3.36 0.08
N GLY A 52 5.35 4.45 -0.24
CA GLY A 52 5.71 5.25 -1.40
C GLY A 52 5.08 6.64 -1.40
N ILE A 53 5.39 7.39 -2.44
CA ILE A 53 4.85 8.73 -2.65
C ILE A 53 3.91 8.66 -3.86
N THR A 54 2.77 9.35 -3.81
CA THR A 54 1.84 9.54 -4.96
C THR A 54 2.32 10.65 -5.90
N GLN A 55 1.70 10.83 -7.06
CA GLN A 55 2.00 11.93 -7.99
C GLN A 55 1.79 13.28 -7.32
N ALA A 56 0.77 13.38 -6.46
CA ALA A 56 0.46 14.57 -5.67
C ALA A 56 1.43 14.82 -4.49
N GLY A 57 2.49 14.02 -4.34
CA GLY A 57 3.48 14.20 -3.28
C GLY A 57 3.06 13.67 -1.90
N ARG A 58 1.94 12.95 -1.81
CA ARG A 58 1.49 12.34 -0.54
C ARG A 58 2.30 11.09 -0.24
N TYR A 59 2.71 10.92 1.00
CA TYR A 59 3.42 9.72 1.45
C TYR A 59 2.42 8.73 2.03
N LEU A 60 2.27 7.57 1.39
CA LEU A 60 1.31 6.54 1.80
C LEU A 60 1.99 5.26 2.26
N ALA A 61 1.40 4.66 3.28
CA ALA A 61 1.64 3.28 3.68
C ALA A 61 0.44 2.43 3.26
N VAL A 62 0.68 1.50 2.34
CA VAL A 62 -0.32 0.56 1.83
C VAL A 62 -0.05 -0.80 2.43
N ILE A 63 -1.00 -1.31 3.21
CA ILE A 63 -0.91 -2.64 3.82
C ILE A 63 -1.56 -3.62 2.86
N LEU A 64 -0.79 -4.61 2.41
CA LEU A 64 -1.22 -5.69 1.54
C LEU A 64 -1.25 -7.00 2.30
N THR A 65 -2.16 -7.89 1.92
CA THR A 65 -2.12 -9.30 2.29
C THR A 65 -2.15 -10.19 1.06
N PHE A 66 -1.53 -11.36 1.15
CA PHE A 66 -1.47 -12.35 0.06
C PHE A 66 -2.20 -13.62 0.46
N PRO A 67 -3.54 -13.63 0.42
CA PRO A 67 -4.32 -14.81 0.79
C PRO A 67 -4.09 -15.99 -0.17
N ILE A 68 -3.67 -15.69 -1.41
CA ILE A 68 -3.29 -16.67 -2.43
C ILE A 68 -1.96 -16.19 -3.04
N ARG A 69 -1.04 -17.13 -3.29
CA ARG A 69 0.26 -16.82 -3.91
C ARG A 69 0.05 -16.08 -5.24
N GLY A 70 0.63 -14.88 -5.35
CA GLY A 70 0.52 -14.04 -6.56
C GLY A 70 -0.66 -13.07 -6.59
N ARG A 71 -1.61 -13.12 -5.63
CA ARG A 71 -2.72 -12.16 -5.54
C ARG A 71 -2.61 -11.33 -4.28
N ALA A 72 -2.39 -10.03 -4.45
CA ALA A 72 -2.39 -9.08 -3.34
C ALA A 72 -3.78 -8.49 -3.14
N ARG A 73 -4.25 -8.47 -1.89
CA ARG A 73 -5.42 -7.69 -1.46
C ARG A 73 -4.94 -6.50 -0.65
N VAL A 74 -5.43 -5.30 -0.96
CA VAL A 74 -5.21 -4.12 -0.12
C VAL A 74 -6.07 -4.25 1.13
N VAL A 75 -5.43 -4.24 2.30
CA VAL A 75 -6.10 -4.24 3.61
C VAL A 75 -6.44 -2.81 4.00
N THR A 76 -5.47 -1.89 3.86
CA THR A 76 -5.67 -0.47 4.16
C THR A 76 -4.62 0.37 3.43
N ALA A 77 -4.98 1.60 3.11
CA ALA A 77 -4.07 2.66 2.71
C ALA A 77 -4.24 3.82 3.69
N ARG A 78 -3.15 4.41 4.13
CA ARG A 78 -3.16 5.58 5.01
C ARG A 78 -1.92 6.43 4.78
N ASP A 79 -1.95 7.66 5.29
CA ASP A 79 -0.74 8.47 5.35
C ASP A 79 0.34 7.77 6.19
N MET A 80 1.58 7.89 5.75
CA MET A 80 2.73 7.46 6.54
C MET A 80 2.84 8.29 7.82
N THR A 81 3.12 7.60 8.93
CA THR A 81 3.55 8.22 10.18
C THR A 81 4.90 8.91 10.00
N ALA A 82 5.25 9.82 10.92
CA ALA A 82 6.55 10.50 10.89
C ALA A 82 7.74 9.51 10.86
N LYS A 83 7.64 8.41 11.62
CA LYS A 83 8.65 7.35 11.65
C LYS A 83 8.80 6.64 10.30
N GLU A 84 7.68 6.26 9.67
CA GLU A 84 7.69 5.62 8.35
C GLU A 84 8.24 6.57 7.27
N ARG A 85 7.88 7.85 7.30
CA ARG A 85 8.43 8.86 6.36
C ARG A 85 9.93 9.00 6.51
N HIS A 86 10.43 9.07 7.75
CA HIS A 86 11.86 9.15 8.02
C HIS A 86 12.58 7.90 7.49
N TYR A 87 12.05 6.72 7.79
CA TYR A 87 12.57 5.45 7.32
C TYR A 87 12.61 5.35 5.78
N TYR A 88 11.50 5.69 5.12
CA TYR A 88 11.40 5.73 3.66
C TYR A 88 12.44 6.67 3.03
N ARG A 89 12.59 7.89 3.57
CA ARG A 89 13.58 8.86 3.09
C ARG A 89 15.01 8.36 3.24
N ARG A 90 15.33 7.68 4.35
CA ARG A 90 16.66 7.10 4.58
C ARG A 90 17.00 6.03 3.54
N LEU A 91 16.05 5.15 3.22
CA LEU A 91 16.26 4.11 2.21
C LEU A 91 16.35 4.64 0.79
N ARG A 92 15.68 5.75 0.48
CA ARG A 92 15.71 6.41 -0.84
C ARG A 92 16.92 7.32 -1.07
N ARG A 93 17.79 7.48 -0.06
CA ARG A 93 18.98 8.35 -0.12
C ARG A 93 20.25 7.61 -0.56
N ASN A 94 20.16 6.29 -0.76
CA ASN A 94 21.18 5.44 -1.35
C ASN A 94 20.71 4.94 -2.72
#